data_AF-A0A7C6XMR3-F1
#
_entry.id   AF-A0A7C6XMR3-F1
#
_cell.length_a   1.000
_cell.length_b   1.000
_cell.length_c   1.000
_cell.angle_alpha   90.00
_cell.angle_beta   90.00
_cell.angle_gamma   90.00
#
_symmetry.space_group_name_H-M   'P 1'
#
loop_
_entity.id
_entity.type
_entity.pdbx_description
1 polymer ?
#
loop_
_entity_poly.entity_id
_entity_poly.type
_entity_poly.pdbx_seq_one_letter_code
_entity_poly.pdbx_strand_id
1 'polypeptide(L)'
;MRVLLARCASRGIAIVVLAALLLSGCQAQPARCARANDDWSRGVRVGTASLNSPVAMAVDAQGRGIHLLWTAEDEAERQILRYAQLDASGTTTTQSDLDLSERPNRPSLTLDTQGGVHATWLAREGDVYRLYHALLDAAGQPVAEPVTISPPGIPVHSHTALPASDGGITLFWGAPEGPAPGLYYARVAADGSGATVSQALGVVGFEPSAVRARDGSVHLAWRGIPDAGRESITYGRFDEAAGTLTGMHEFTAFGVLTGLVSHGPCLGIARGRAYVFWSLERRGGGMSLPSAESQYVSFPLGAPQAAGKPRDVIIPEENHPLYQATSSAYQVHTLASAAGASASRFVYLPSAVAGEQDELATAFSVQITGRTKSIVQVVLALWSDGELVGYQIVGQTESTSLRPTLAADAEGDLHLAWIDTAGFGQYAIYYASTALEAQQNLNRLGPDDVTAALLGVVWGLAQAASFFPIVLVWLFPPLVVLALYAFIRAEDGLDRLGSRIMLGIGALMYIGSKLVFRPDWFTALPLPRGTPTGLADAIVYAAPLLITAVAILVTWLFVRRRAYASLLPTFGVLALSDALLTLLVYVPGILAE
;
A
#
# COMPACT_ATOMS: atom_id res chain seq x y z
N MET A 1 -49.48 -25.72 -11.59
CA MET A 1 -48.82 -24.98 -10.49
C MET A 1 -47.31 -25.27 -10.36
N ARG A 2 -46.84 -26.54 -10.27
CA ARG A 2 -45.40 -26.87 -10.17
C ARG A 2 -44.53 -26.45 -11.37
N VAL A 3 -45.06 -26.53 -12.59
CA VAL A 3 -44.35 -26.09 -13.82
C VAL A 3 -44.23 -24.55 -13.89
N LEU A 4 -45.18 -23.83 -13.31
CA LEU A 4 -45.16 -22.36 -13.21
C LEU A 4 -44.12 -21.89 -12.19
N LEU A 5 -44.03 -22.54 -11.02
CA LEU A 5 -43.02 -22.23 -9.99
C LEU A 5 -41.58 -22.52 -10.47
N ALA A 6 -41.36 -23.61 -11.21
CA ALA A 6 -40.04 -23.93 -11.78
C ALA A 6 -39.62 -22.92 -12.88
N ARG A 7 -40.56 -22.47 -13.71
CA ARG A 7 -40.31 -21.43 -14.74
C ARG A 7 -40.13 -20.03 -14.13
N CYS A 8 -40.79 -19.73 -13.00
CA CYS A 8 -40.57 -18.49 -12.26
C CYS A 8 -39.20 -18.49 -11.55
N ALA A 9 -38.77 -19.60 -10.98
CA ALA A 9 -37.43 -19.72 -10.39
C ALA A 9 -36.31 -19.62 -11.44
N SER A 10 -36.47 -20.26 -12.61
CA SER A 10 -35.47 -20.18 -13.69
C SER A 10 -35.42 -18.78 -14.33
N ARG A 11 -36.56 -18.09 -14.44
CA ARG A 11 -36.61 -16.69 -14.89
C ARG A 11 -36.02 -15.72 -13.87
N GLY A 12 -36.25 -15.96 -12.57
CA GLY A 12 -35.64 -15.18 -11.50
C GLY A 12 -34.11 -15.30 -11.49
N ILE A 13 -33.59 -16.52 -11.61
CA ILE A 13 -32.13 -16.76 -11.71
C ILE A 13 -31.55 -16.12 -12.98
N ALA A 14 -32.23 -16.24 -14.13
CA ALA A 14 -31.78 -15.62 -15.38
C ALA A 14 -31.76 -14.08 -15.28
N ILE A 15 -32.75 -13.47 -14.62
CA ILE A 15 -32.81 -12.01 -14.41
C ILE A 15 -31.71 -11.57 -13.44
N VAL A 16 -31.42 -12.32 -12.37
CA VAL A 16 -30.33 -12.03 -11.43
C VAL A 16 -28.97 -12.16 -12.11
N VAL A 17 -28.77 -13.19 -12.95
CA VAL A 17 -27.54 -13.36 -13.74
C VAL A 17 -27.38 -12.25 -14.78
N LEU A 18 -28.46 -11.87 -15.47
CA LEU A 18 -28.44 -10.78 -16.44
C LEU A 18 -28.21 -9.42 -15.77
N ALA A 19 -28.80 -9.17 -14.60
CA ALA A 19 -28.57 -7.97 -13.81
C ALA A 19 -27.14 -7.92 -13.26
N ALA A 20 -26.58 -9.06 -12.80
CA ALA A 20 -25.19 -9.16 -12.40
C ALA A 20 -24.23 -8.94 -13.58
N LEU A 21 -24.57 -9.44 -14.78
CA LEU A 21 -23.81 -9.18 -16.02
C LEU A 21 -23.91 -7.71 -16.46
N LEU A 22 -25.07 -7.06 -16.33
CA LEU A 22 -25.23 -5.64 -16.64
C LEU A 22 -24.51 -4.74 -15.62
N LEU A 23 -24.44 -5.14 -14.35
CA LEU A 23 -23.66 -4.45 -13.31
C LEU A 23 -22.15 -4.71 -13.42
N SER A 24 -21.73 -5.80 -14.06
CA SER A 24 -20.32 -6.16 -14.23
C SER A 24 -19.54 -5.28 -15.23
N GLY A 25 -20.23 -4.47 -16.04
CA GLY A 25 -19.59 -3.49 -16.94
C GLY A 25 -19.08 -2.23 -16.24
N CYS A 26 -19.39 -2.03 -14.96
CA CYS A 26 -18.92 -0.92 -14.14
C CYS A 26 -18.28 -1.47 -12.87
N GLN A 27 -17.09 -2.09 -12.98
CA GLN A 27 -16.26 -2.26 -11.79
C GLN A 27 -15.77 -0.87 -11.37
N ALA A 28 -16.54 -0.21 -10.50
CA ALA A 28 -16.05 0.91 -9.74
C ALA A 28 -14.94 0.37 -8.83
N GLN A 29 -13.72 0.87 -9.03
CA GLN A 29 -12.60 0.55 -8.17
C GLN A 29 -12.99 0.90 -6.71
N PRO A 30 -12.79 -0.01 -5.74
CA PRO A 30 -13.28 0.20 -4.38
C PRO A 30 -12.69 1.49 -3.80
N ALA A 31 -13.56 2.32 -3.23
CA ALA A 31 -13.16 3.62 -2.67
C ALA A 31 -12.23 3.50 -1.46
N ARG A 32 -12.18 2.31 -0.83
CA ARG A 32 -11.36 2.02 0.34
C ARG A 32 -10.64 0.69 0.17
N CYS A 33 -9.40 0.62 0.65
CA CYS A 33 -8.62 -0.60 0.64
C CYS A 33 -8.98 -1.53 1.82
N ALA A 34 -8.53 -2.78 1.75
CA ALA A 34 -8.68 -3.70 2.86
C ALA A 34 -7.80 -3.26 4.04
N ARG A 35 -8.33 -3.46 5.26
CA ARG A 35 -7.59 -3.14 6.49
C ARG A 35 -6.43 -4.12 6.66
N ALA A 36 -5.20 -3.61 6.75
CA ALA A 36 -4.01 -4.43 6.96
C ALA A 36 -3.76 -4.74 8.44
N ASN A 37 -3.88 -3.74 9.31
CA ASN A 37 -3.62 -3.80 10.75
C ASN A 37 -4.70 -3.03 11.54
N ASP A 38 -4.89 -3.37 12.82
CA ASP A 38 -5.85 -2.72 13.70
C ASP A 38 -5.46 -1.32 14.18
N ASP A 39 -4.18 -0.95 14.11
CA ASP A 39 -3.71 0.40 14.47
C ASP A 39 -4.02 1.44 13.38
N TRP A 40 -4.33 0.98 12.16
CA TRP A 40 -4.57 1.86 11.01
C TRP A 40 -6.04 1.87 10.60
N SER A 41 -6.47 3.02 10.09
CA SER A 41 -7.68 3.14 9.29
C SER A 41 -7.52 2.37 7.97
N ARG A 42 -8.64 1.96 7.35
CA ARG A 42 -8.63 1.60 5.93
C ARG A 42 -8.13 2.79 5.13
N GLY A 43 -7.29 2.53 4.13
CA GLY A 43 -6.89 3.55 3.16
C GLY A 43 -8.10 3.98 2.34
N VAL A 44 -8.31 5.28 2.19
CA VAL A 44 -9.37 5.86 1.36
C VAL A 44 -8.76 6.51 0.13
N ARG A 45 -9.37 6.31 -1.03
CA ARG A 45 -8.93 6.96 -2.27
C ARG A 45 -9.35 8.43 -2.26
N VAL A 46 -8.36 9.32 -2.38
CA VAL A 46 -8.56 10.77 -2.34
C VAL A 46 -8.56 11.38 -3.75
N GLY A 47 -7.87 10.74 -4.71
CA GLY A 47 -7.78 11.26 -6.07
C GLY A 47 -7.02 10.38 -7.04
N THR A 48 -6.61 10.98 -8.16
CA THR A 48 -5.74 10.37 -9.17
C THR A 48 -4.63 11.35 -9.53
N ALA A 49 -3.39 10.86 -9.57
CA ALA A 49 -2.24 11.53 -10.15
C ALA A 49 -1.93 11.01 -11.56
N SER A 50 -1.34 11.86 -12.39
CA SER A 50 -0.87 11.51 -13.74
C SER A 50 0.60 11.08 -13.79
N LEU A 51 1.36 11.30 -12.70
CA LEU A 51 2.78 11.00 -12.61
C LEU A 51 3.10 10.03 -11.46
N ASN A 52 4.12 9.18 -11.66
CA ASN A 52 4.75 8.39 -10.59
C ASN A 52 5.68 9.29 -9.75
N SER A 53 5.06 10.18 -8.97
CA SER A 53 5.71 11.12 -8.07
C SER A 53 5.07 10.99 -6.68
N PRO A 54 5.81 11.26 -5.59
CA PRO A 54 5.19 11.39 -4.26
C PRO A 54 4.04 12.40 -4.28
N VAL A 55 3.02 12.10 -3.49
CA VAL A 55 1.97 13.06 -3.12
C VAL A 55 2.54 13.93 -2.01
N ALA A 56 2.61 15.23 -2.23
CA ALA A 56 3.05 16.14 -1.18
C ALA A 56 1.98 16.19 -0.10
N MET A 57 2.40 16.04 1.16
CA MET A 57 1.50 16.06 2.30
C MET A 57 2.09 16.95 3.40
N ALA A 58 1.23 17.76 4.00
CA ALA A 58 1.54 18.47 5.23
C ALA A 58 0.33 18.37 6.18
N VAL A 59 0.61 18.18 7.47
CA VAL A 59 -0.43 17.98 8.50
C VAL A 59 -0.28 19.08 9.52
N ASP A 60 -1.38 19.70 9.90
CA ASP A 60 -1.36 20.69 10.98
C ASP A 60 -0.94 20.05 12.32
N ALA A 61 -0.47 20.87 13.25
CA ALA A 61 0.05 20.35 14.52
C ALA A 61 -1.01 19.60 15.36
N GLN A 62 -2.31 19.81 15.10
CA GLN A 62 -3.40 19.16 15.83
C GLN A 62 -4.03 17.99 15.07
N GLY A 63 -3.48 17.58 13.93
CA GLY A 63 -4.04 16.51 13.09
C GLY A 63 -5.40 16.84 12.46
N ARG A 64 -5.86 18.09 12.48
CA ARG A 64 -7.22 18.47 12.05
C ARG A 64 -7.34 18.80 10.57
N GLY A 65 -6.25 19.24 9.97
CA GLY A 65 -6.12 19.63 8.58
C GLY A 65 -4.96 18.89 7.95
N ILE A 66 -5.29 18.01 7.00
CA ILE A 66 -4.33 17.29 6.19
C ILE A 66 -4.36 17.87 4.79
N HIS A 67 -3.26 18.48 4.37
CA HIS A 67 -3.11 19.11 3.07
C HIS A 67 -2.39 18.17 2.12
N LEU A 68 -2.94 17.97 0.94
CA LEU A 68 -2.41 17.11 -0.12
C LEU A 68 -2.25 17.90 -1.42
N LEU A 69 -1.15 17.69 -2.12
CA LEU A 69 -0.88 18.31 -3.42
C LEU A 69 -0.18 17.31 -4.34
N TRP A 70 -0.69 17.17 -5.57
CA TRP A 70 -0.13 16.24 -6.54
C TRP A 70 -0.29 16.75 -7.97
N THR A 71 0.50 16.17 -8.89
CA THR A 71 0.34 16.41 -10.32
C THR A 71 -0.80 15.55 -10.87
N ALA A 72 -1.77 16.18 -11.52
CA ALA A 72 -2.92 15.54 -12.15
C ALA A 72 -3.05 15.96 -13.62
N GLU A 73 -4.04 15.41 -14.31
CA GLU A 73 -4.51 15.88 -15.61
C GLU A 73 -5.92 16.47 -15.45
N ASP A 74 -6.18 17.58 -16.14
CA ASP A 74 -7.52 18.16 -16.28
C ASP A 74 -8.32 17.48 -17.41
N GLU A 75 -9.55 17.95 -17.66
CA GLU A 75 -10.40 17.41 -18.73
C GLU A 75 -9.82 17.61 -20.14
N ALA A 76 -8.88 18.55 -20.31
CA ALA A 76 -8.17 18.83 -21.55
C ALA A 76 -6.80 18.12 -21.63
N GLU A 77 -6.56 17.13 -20.76
CA GLU A 77 -5.28 16.40 -20.64
C GLU A 77 -4.07 17.30 -20.36
N ARG A 78 -4.29 18.49 -19.79
CA ARG A 78 -3.21 19.36 -19.35
C ARG A 78 -2.74 18.91 -17.98
N GLN A 79 -1.43 18.83 -17.84
CA GLN A 79 -0.78 18.58 -16.56
C GLN A 79 -0.97 19.78 -15.64
N ILE A 80 -1.62 19.58 -14.49
CA ILE A 80 -1.95 20.60 -13.49
C ILE A 80 -1.49 20.17 -12.10
N LEU A 81 -1.52 21.09 -11.13
CA LEU A 81 -1.48 20.72 -9.72
C LEU A 81 -2.90 20.66 -9.17
N ARG A 82 -3.20 19.60 -8.44
CA ARG A 82 -4.47 19.44 -7.72
C ARG A 82 -4.21 19.41 -6.24
N TYR A 83 -4.95 20.23 -5.51
CA TYR A 83 -4.93 20.34 -4.07
C TYR A 83 -6.16 19.67 -3.47
N ALA A 84 -5.99 19.02 -2.33
CA ALA A 84 -7.08 18.62 -1.47
C ALA A 84 -6.74 18.84 0.01
N GLN A 85 -7.77 19.17 0.79
CA GLN A 85 -7.70 19.19 2.24
C GLN A 85 -8.62 18.10 2.80
N LEU A 86 -8.10 17.31 3.73
CA LEU A 86 -8.89 16.37 4.53
C LEU A 86 -9.03 16.91 5.95
N ASP A 87 -10.17 16.60 6.58
CA ASP A 87 -10.35 16.77 8.02
C ASP A 87 -9.71 15.62 8.83
N ALA A 88 -9.75 15.72 10.16
CA ALA A 88 -9.28 14.67 11.09
C ALA A 88 -9.92 13.29 10.85
N SER A 89 -11.11 13.24 10.24
CA SER A 89 -11.80 11.99 9.92
C SER A 89 -11.33 11.36 8.61
N GLY A 90 -10.40 12.00 7.89
CA GLY A 90 -9.93 11.61 6.57
C GLY A 90 -10.94 11.90 5.46
N THR A 91 -11.89 12.81 5.67
CA THR A 91 -12.88 13.20 4.66
C THR A 91 -12.41 14.45 3.92
N THR A 92 -12.50 14.44 2.59
CA THR A 92 -12.15 15.61 1.77
C THR A 92 -13.13 16.76 2.01
N THR A 93 -12.62 17.87 2.56
CA THR A 93 -13.40 19.10 2.82
C THR A 93 -13.30 20.09 1.67
N THR A 94 -12.13 20.16 1.05
CA THR A 94 -11.81 21.08 -0.05
C THR A 94 -11.03 20.33 -1.13
N GLN A 95 -11.34 20.59 -2.39
CA GLN A 95 -10.53 20.14 -3.51
C GLN A 95 -10.56 21.21 -4.60
N SER A 96 -9.40 21.55 -5.14
CA SER A 96 -9.28 22.58 -6.18
C SER A 96 -8.09 22.30 -7.09
N ASP A 97 -8.20 22.82 -8.31
CA ASP A 97 -7.12 22.78 -9.30
C ASP A 97 -6.40 24.13 -9.26
N LEU A 98 -5.07 24.09 -9.27
CA LEU A 98 -4.26 25.29 -9.38
C LEU A 98 -4.09 25.57 -10.88
N ASP A 99 -4.66 26.68 -11.34
CA ASP A 99 -4.52 27.11 -12.74
C ASP A 99 -3.12 27.68 -12.96
N LEU A 100 -2.24 26.84 -13.52
CA LEU A 100 -0.86 27.18 -13.83
C LEU A 100 -0.67 27.18 -15.35
N SER A 101 0.09 28.15 -15.87
CA SER A 101 0.47 28.17 -17.29
C SER A 101 1.48 27.08 -17.65
N GLU A 102 2.31 26.69 -16.69
CA GLU A 102 3.42 25.75 -16.85
C GLU A 102 3.02 24.31 -16.55
N ARG A 103 3.84 23.33 -16.99
CA ARG A 103 3.66 21.90 -16.65
C ARG A 103 4.35 21.55 -15.33
N PRO A 104 3.60 21.31 -14.23
CA PRO A 104 4.17 21.22 -12.88
C PRO A 104 4.54 19.78 -12.49
N ASN A 105 5.69 19.59 -11.85
CA ASN A 105 6.27 18.31 -11.48
C ASN A 105 6.89 18.39 -10.08
N ARG A 106 7.04 17.23 -9.41
CA ARG A 106 7.61 17.09 -8.07
C ARG A 106 7.06 18.14 -7.07
N PRO A 107 5.75 18.22 -6.84
CA PRO A 107 5.20 19.15 -5.86
C PRO A 107 5.68 18.82 -4.44
N SER A 108 5.72 19.83 -3.58
CA SER A 108 5.98 19.74 -2.14
C SER A 108 5.07 20.72 -1.40
N LEU A 109 4.71 20.38 -0.16
CA LEU A 109 3.94 21.21 0.75
C LEU A 109 4.72 21.40 2.05
N THR A 110 4.63 22.58 2.63
CA THR A 110 5.20 22.88 3.95
C THR A 110 4.29 23.85 4.66
N LEU A 111 3.92 23.52 5.89
CA LEU A 111 3.24 24.47 6.76
C LEU A 111 4.28 25.36 7.41
N ASP A 112 4.06 26.67 7.39
CA ASP A 112 4.83 27.59 8.20
C ASP A 112 4.43 27.49 9.69
N THR A 113 5.11 28.23 10.56
CA THR A 113 4.82 28.19 12.01
C THR A 113 3.46 28.78 12.40
N GLN A 114 2.81 29.51 11.50
CA GLN A 114 1.48 30.10 11.66
C GLN A 114 0.37 29.25 11.02
N GLY A 115 0.74 28.14 10.35
CA GLY A 115 -0.19 27.27 9.63
C GLY A 115 -0.45 27.68 8.18
N GLY A 116 0.32 28.64 7.64
CA GLY A 116 0.28 29.01 6.22
C GLY A 116 0.78 27.86 5.34
N VAL A 117 0.07 27.58 4.24
CA VAL A 117 0.35 26.44 3.36
C VAL A 117 1.22 26.89 2.19
N HIS A 118 2.53 26.61 2.27
CA HIS A 118 3.46 26.90 1.17
C HIS A 118 3.52 25.71 0.21
N ALA A 119 3.19 25.95 -1.06
CA ALA A 119 3.36 25.01 -2.15
C ALA A 119 4.60 25.34 -2.96
N THR A 120 5.40 24.32 -3.27
CA THR A 120 6.51 24.43 -4.21
C THR A 120 6.48 23.32 -5.24
N TRP A 121 6.94 23.61 -6.46
CA TRP A 121 6.98 22.63 -7.54
C TRP A 121 8.06 22.98 -8.54
N LEU A 122 8.42 22.00 -9.36
CA LEU A 122 9.26 22.21 -10.53
C LEU A 122 8.37 22.41 -11.76
N ALA A 123 8.69 23.38 -12.59
CA ALA A 123 8.04 23.54 -13.90
C ALA A 123 9.09 23.81 -14.96
N ARG A 124 8.82 23.41 -16.21
CA ARG A 124 9.76 23.55 -17.31
C ARG A 124 9.64 24.95 -17.93
N GLU A 125 10.71 25.73 -17.86
CA GLU A 125 10.84 27.01 -18.58
C GLU A 125 11.86 26.81 -19.71
N GLY A 126 11.38 26.75 -20.96
CA GLY A 126 12.20 26.36 -22.10
C GLY A 126 12.68 24.90 -21.98
N ASP A 127 13.98 24.69 -21.80
CA ASP A 127 14.60 23.36 -21.69
C ASP A 127 15.03 22.98 -20.27
N VAL A 128 14.83 23.86 -19.28
CA VAL A 128 15.27 23.64 -17.90
C VAL A 128 14.09 23.62 -16.94
N TYR A 129 14.19 22.79 -15.89
CA TYR A 129 13.25 22.85 -14.77
C TYR A 129 13.65 23.98 -13.82
N ARG A 130 12.66 24.74 -13.37
CA ARG A 130 12.79 25.86 -12.44
C ARG A 130 11.96 25.57 -11.20
N LEU A 131 12.38 26.07 -10.05
CA LEU A 131 11.65 25.96 -8.79
C LEU A 131 10.69 27.15 -8.64
N TYR A 132 9.42 26.85 -8.42
CA TYR A 132 8.35 27.82 -8.16
C TYR A 132 7.83 27.68 -6.73
N HIS A 133 7.24 28.76 -6.22
CA HIS A 133 6.57 28.85 -4.93
C HIS A 133 5.25 29.61 -5.04
N ALA A 134 4.26 29.18 -4.28
CA ALA A 134 3.06 29.96 -3.97
C ALA A 134 2.61 29.71 -2.52
N LEU A 135 2.05 30.74 -1.88
CA LEU A 135 1.29 30.61 -0.64
C LEU A 135 -0.17 30.32 -1.00
N LEU A 136 -0.77 29.28 -0.43
CA LEU A 136 -2.14 28.89 -0.70
C LEU A 136 -3.10 29.42 0.38
N ASP A 137 -4.30 29.80 -0.04
CA ASP A 137 -5.41 30.13 0.85
C ASP A 137 -6.15 28.86 1.35
N ALA A 138 -7.21 29.05 2.15
CA ALA A 138 -8.02 27.96 2.66
C ALA A 138 -8.78 27.16 1.57
N ALA A 139 -8.96 27.74 0.38
CA ALA A 139 -9.54 27.06 -0.78
C ALA A 139 -8.48 26.30 -1.61
N GLY A 140 -7.20 26.38 -1.23
CA GLY A 140 -6.08 25.79 -1.96
C GLY A 140 -5.65 26.59 -3.18
N GLN A 141 -6.02 27.86 -3.27
CA GLN A 141 -5.67 28.73 -4.39
C GLN A 141 -4.50 29.65 -4.03
N PRO A 142 -3.62 29.99 -4.99
CA PRO A 142 -2.54 30.93 -4.75
C PRO A 142 -3.06 32.31 -4.29
N VAL A 143 -2.53 32.82 -3.17
CA VAL A 143 -2.86 34.16 -2.64
C VAL A 143 -2.33 35.28 -3.56
N ALA A 144 -1.27 34.99 -4.31
CA ALA A 144 -0.65 35.85 -5.30
C ALA A 144 -0.11 35.01 -6.47
N GLU A 145 0.38 35.68 -7.53
CA GLU A 145 1.02 34.97 -8.65
C GLU A 145 2.24 34.15 -8.16
N PRO A 146 2.39 32.90 -8.64
CA PRO A 146 3.54 32.08 -8.31
C PRO A 146 4.87 32.74 -8.64
N VAL A 147 5.84 32.62 -7.74
CA VAL A 147 7.16 33.24 -7.87
C VAL A 147 8.21 32.18 -8.16
N THR A 148 9.12 32.47 -9.09
CA THR A 148 10.28 31.62 -9.38
C THR A 148 11.40 31.84 -8.36
N ILE A 149 11.79 30.78 -7.66
CA ILE A 149 12.81 30.80 -6.60
C ILE A 149 14.22 30.61 -7.17
N SER A 150 14.37 29.74 -8.16
CA SER A 150 15.68 29.41 -8.74
C SER A 150 16.20 30.54 -9.66
N PRO A 151 17.52 30.79 -9.77
CA PRO A 151 18.10 31.77 -10.69
C PRO A 151 18.02 31.32 -12.15
N PRO A 152 17.78 32.22 -13.13
CA PRO A 152 17.53 31.84 -14.53
C PRO A 152 18.65 30.98 -15.13
N GLY A 153 18.26 29.98 -15.93
CA GLY A 153 19.19 29.09 -16.63
C GLY A 153 19.85 27.98 -15.80
N ILE A 154 19.60 27.90 -14.48
CA ILE A 154 20.08 26.79 -13.65
C ILE A 154 19.01 25.69 -13.57
N PRO A 155 19.29 24.46 -14.03
CA PRO A 155 18.31 23.37 -14.03
C PRO A 155 18.15 22.78 -12.63
N VAL A 156 16.98 22.98 -12.03
CA VAL A 156 16.64 22.39 -10.74
C VAL A 156 16.22 20.94 -10.94
N HIS A 157 16.88 20.02 -10.24
CA HIS A 157 16.54 18.60 -10.28
C HIS A 157 15.55 18.21 -9.18
N SER A 158 15.72 18.75 -7.98
CA SER A 158 15.02 18.31 -6.77
C SER A 158 15.05 19.42 -5.72
N HIS A 159 14.07 19.43 -4.83
CA HIS A 159 14.01 20.36 -3.72
C HIS A 159 13.38 19.72 -2.48
N THR A 160 13.61 20.35 -1.33
CA THR A 160 12.93 20.09 -0.06
C THR A 160 12.72 21.42 0.65
N ALA A 161 11.75 21.47 1.55
CA ALA A 161 11.41 22.67 2.30
C ALA A 161 11.11 22.30 3.75
N LEU A 162 11.37 23.25 4.66
CA LEU A 162 11.04 23.11 6.07
C LEU A 162 10.64 24.46 6.67
N PRO A 163 9.86 24.46 7.77
CA PRO A 163 9.49 25.70 8.45
C PRO A 163 10.74 26.42 8.95
N ALA A 164 10.81 27.72 8.68
CA ALA A 164 11.90 28.59 9.12
C ALA A 164 11.65 29.09 10.55
N SER A 165 12.73 29.41 11.26
CA SER A 165 12.68 29.94 12.64
C SER A 165 12.09 31.35 12.72
N ASP A 166 12.14 32.11 11.63
CA ASP A 166 11.53 33.43 11.45
C ASP A 166 10.04 33.38 11.05
N GLY A 167 9.49 32.16 10.97
CA GLY A 167 8.08 31.91 10.73
C GLY A 167 7.68 31.72 9.28
N GLY A 168 8.60 31.85 8.32
CA GLY A 168 8.38 31.48 6.92
C GLY A 168 8.82 30.04 6.61
N ILE A 169 9.42 29.83 5.43
CA ILE A 169 10.02 28.55 5.04
C ILE A 169 11.46 28.72 4.53
N THR A 170 12.29 27.70 4.78
CA THR A 170 13.61 27.56 4.16
C THR A 170 13.55 26.44 3.12
N LEU A 171 14.01 26.76 1.92
CA LEU A 171 14.06 25.87 0.76
C LEU A 171 15.49 25.45 0.49
N PHE A 172 15.69 24.17 0.21
CA PHE A 172 16.95 23.63 -0.30
C PHE A 172 16.69 22.95 -1.64
N TRP A 173 17.55 23.17 -2.62
CA TRP A 173 17.42 22.56 -3.93
C TRP A 173 18.79 22.27 -4.54
N GLY A 174 18.80 21.35 -5.51
CA GLY A 174 20.03 20.90 -6.13
C GLY A 174 19.98 20.92 -7.66
N ALA A 175 21.13 21.27 -8.25
CA ALA A 175 21.40 21.22 -9.68
C ALA A 175 22.62 20.33 -9.92
N PRO A 176 22.44 19.09 -10.42
CA PRO A 176 23.57 18.18 -10.66
C PRO A 176 24.41 18.59 -11.89
N GLU A 177 23.83 19.39 -12.78
CA GLU A 177 24.45 19.83 -14.04
C GLU A 177 24.10 21.28 -14.37
N GLY A 178 24.65 21.81 -15.46
CA GLY A 178 24.41 23.17 -15.94
C GLY A 178 25.56 24.14 -15.64
N PRO A 179 25.33 25.45 -15.82
CA PRO A 179 26.39 26.46 -15.72
C PRO A 179 26.92 26.67 -14.29
N ALA A 180 26.12 26.31 -13.29
CA ALA A 180 26.46 26.42 -11.87
C ALA A 180 25.86 25.24 -11.10
N PRO A 181 26.44 24.03 -11.21
CA PRO A 181 25.96 22.86 -10.48
C PRO A 181 26.23 23.02 -8.98
N GLY A 182 25.31 22.58 -8.14
CA GLY A 182 25.45 22.66 -6.70
C GLY A 182 24.16 22.58 -5.92
N LEU A 183 24.32 22.57 -4.59
CA LEU A 183 23.23 22.83 -3.67
C LEU A 183 23.06 24.32 -3.43
N TYR A 184 21.80 24.71 -3.29
CA TYR A 184 21.37 26.07 -3.06
C TYR A 184 20.34 26.10 -1.95
N TYR A 185 20.20 27.27 -1.33
CA TYR A 185 19.10 27.54 -0.42
C TYR A 185 18.43 28.87 -0.72
N ALA A 186 17.16 28.99 -0.33
CA ALA A 186 16.40 30.23 -0.37
C ALA A 186 15.50 30.32 0.88
N ARG A 187 15.06 31.53 1.21
CA ARG A 187 14.05 31.76 2.23
C ARG A 187 12.86 32.48 1.64
N VAL A 188 11.68 32.15 2.15
CA VAL A 188 10.42 32.80 1.81
C VAL A 188 9.76 33.19 3.12
N ALA A 189 9.30 34.43 3.23
CA ALA A 189 8.61 34.90 4.42
C ALA A 189 7.22 34.27 4.58
N ALA A 190 6.63 34.35 5.77
CA ALA A 190 5.33 33.76 6.09
C ALA A 190 4.19 34.30 5.20
N ASP A 191 4.24 35.58 4.82
CA ASP A 191 3.26 36.19 3.91
C ASP A 191 3.48 35.82 2.43
N GLY A 192 4.44 34.93 2.15
CA GLY A 192 4.86 34.54 0.80
C GLY A 192 5.74 35.59 0.11
N SER A 193 5.99 36.75 0.73
CA SER A 193 6.88 37.77 0.19
C SER A 193 8.36 37.42 0.45
N GLY A 194 9.26 38.18 -0.18
CA GLY A 194 10.67 38.13 0.18
C GLY A 194 11.40 36.83 -0.17
N ALA A 195 10.96 36.12 -1.22
CA ALA A 195 11.73 35.02 -1.82
C ALA A 195 13.17 35.49 -2.09
N THR A 196 14.08 35.13 -1.20
CA THR A 196 15.46 35.59 -1.26
C THR A 196 16.11 34.93 -2.48
N VAL A 197 16.89 35.69 -3.25
CA VAL A 197 17.67 35.12 -4.38
C VAL A 197 18.43 33.90 -3.87
N SER A 198 18.23 32.75 -4.52
CA SER A 198 18.85 31.50 -4.11
C SER A 198 20.37 31.66 -3.99
N GLN A 199 20.92 31.23 -2.86
CA GLN A 199 22.35 31.32 -2.56
C GLN A 199 22.99 29.94 -2.66
N ALA A 200 24.16 29.87 -3.28
CA ALA A 200 24.91 28.63 -3.41
C ALA A 200 25.56 28.24 -2.07
N LEU A 201 25.46 26.95 -1.70
CA LEU A 201 26.07 26.41 -0.48
C LEU A 201 27.53 26.00 -0.65
N GLY A 202 28.12 26.25 -1.82
CA GLY A 202 29.53 25.97 -2.11
C GLY A 202 29.87 24.48 -2.26
N VAL A 203 28.86 23.62 -2.39
CA VAL A 203 29.03 22.17 -2.54
C VAL A 203 28.25 21.65 -3.75
N VAL A 204 28.82 20.65 -4.42
CA VAL A 204 28.13 19.94 -5.49
C VAL A 204 27.22 18.87 -4.88
N GLY A 205 25.91 18.99 -5.12
CA GLY A 205 24.96 18.00 -4.64
C GLY A 205 23.55 18.21 -5.17
N PHE A 206 22.74 17.18 -5.01
CA PHE A 206 21.35 17.12 -5.46
C PHE A 206 20.53 16.18 -4.56
N GLU A 207 19.22 16.17 -4.74
CA GLU A 207 18.23 15.48 -3.90
C GLU A 207 18.44 15.73 -2.39
N PRO A 208 18.36 17.00 -1.95
CA PRO A 208 18.48 17.31 -0.53
C PRO A 208 17.28 16.78 0.25
N SER A 209 17.55 16.25 1.44
CA SER A 209 16.59 15.97 2.50
C SER A 209 17.03 16.75 3.73
N ALA A 210 16.10 17.50 4.33
CA ALA A 210 16.43 18.42 5.41
C ALA A 210 15.46 18.24 6.59
N VAL A 211 16.00 18.29 7.80
CA VAL A 211 15.22 18.15 9.04
C VAL A 211 15.73 19.16 10.07
N ARG A 212 14.80 19.78 10.81
CA ARG A 212 15.12 20.61 11.96
C ARG A 212 15.05 19.78 13.24
N ALA A 213 16.12 19.82 14.03
CA ALA A 213 16.19 19.21 15.35
C ALA A 213 15.48 20.08 16.41
N ARG A 214 15.21 19.51 17.60
CA ARG A 214 14.54 20.22 18.71
C ARG A 214 15.35 21.41 19.23
N ASP A 215 16.68 21.39 19.07
CA ASP A 215 17.57 22.51 19.39
C ASP A 215 17.54 23.64 18.34
N GLY A 216 16.72 23.51 17.29
CA GLY A 216 16.56 24.47 16.21
C GLY A 216 17.58 24.32 15.08
N SER A 217 18.58 23.45 15.22
CA SER A 217 19.59 23.23 14.18
C SER A 217 19.00 22.51 12.98
N VAL A 218 19.47 22.90 11.79
CA VAL A 218 19.03 22.32 10.52
C VAL A 218 20.09 21.35 10.03
N HIS A 219 19.65 20.14 9.71
CA HIS A 219 20.49 19.07 9.23
C HIS A 219 20.08 18.69 7.81
N LEU A 220 21.06 18.41 6.97
CA LEU A 220 20.86 18.01 5.59
C LEU A 220 21.57 16.69 5.31
N ALA A 221 20.91 15.86 4.50
CA ALA A 221 21.52 14.78 3.75
C ALA A 221 21.29 15.03 2.25
N TRP A 222 22.26 14.73 1.41
CA TRP A 222 22.15 14.92 -0.04
C TRP A 222 22.99 13.91 -0.81
N ARG A 223 22.71 13.80 -2.12
CA ARG A 223 23.54 13.06 -3.06
C ARG A 223 24.65 13.94 -3.61
N GLY A 224 25.88 13.43 -3.59
CA GLY A 224 27.04 14.02 -4.26
C GLY A 224 27.40 13.27 -5.54
N ILE A 225 28.23 13.89 -6.38
CA ILE A 225 28.89 13.26 -7.53
C ILE A 225 30.40 13.39 -7.31
N PRO A 226 31.02 12.51 -6.49
CA PRO A 226 32.44 12.63 -6.17
C PRO A 226 33.34 12.43 -7.39
N ASP A 227 32.96 11.50 -8.27
CA ASP A 227 33.63 11.19 -9.54
C ASP A 227 32.58 10.92 -10.63
N ALA A 228 32.97 11.00 -11.91
CA ALA A 228 32.07 10.65 -13.02
C ALA A 228 31.56 9.21 -12.90
N GLY A 229 30.22 9.03 -12.93
CA GLY A 229 29.56 7.72 -12.80
C GLY A 229 29.51 7.17 -11.38
N ARG A 230 29.95 7.94 -10.38
CA ARG A 230 29.80 7.62 -8.96
C ARG A 230 28.90 8.63 -8.27
N GLU A 231 28.22 8.15 -7.27
CA GLU A 231 27.41 8.97 -6.38
C GLU A 231 27.78 8.70 -4.94
N SER A 232 27.54 9.68 -4.08
CA SER A 232 27.75 9.54 -2.64
C SER A 232 26.57 10.03 -1.83
N ILE A 233 26.45 9.54 -0.60
CA ILE A 233 25.50 10.03 0.40
C ILE A 233 26.28 10.83 1.44
N THR A 234 25.97 12.12 1.52
CA THR A 234 26.69 13.08 2.36
C THR A 234 25.71 13.75 3.31
N TYR A 235 26.20 14.09 4.50
CA TYR A 235 25.48 14.82 5.53
C TYR A 235 26.22 16.09 5.94
N GLY A 236 25.48 17.09 6.41
CA GLY A 236 26.04 18.30 7.00
C GLY A 236 25.00 19.07 7.82
N ARG A 237 25.47 20.01 8.65
CA ARG A 237 24.63 20.94 9.41
C ARG A 237 24.59 22.28 8.70
N PHE A 238 23.41 22.82 8.49
CA PHE A 238 23.22 24.16 7.94
C PHE A 238 23.19 25.18 9.07
N ASP A 239 24.07 26.16 8.96
CA ASP A 239 24.07 27.37 9.78
C ASP A 239 23.16 28.41 9.11
N GLU A 240 21.98 28.60 9.69
CA GLU A 240 20.99 29.55 9.20
C GLU A 240 21.46 31.00 9.25
N ALA A 241 22.32 31.37 10.20
CA ALA A 241 22.79 32.75 10.35
C ALA A 241 23.90 33.05 9.32
N ALA A 242 24.79 32.09 9.10
CA ALA A 242 25.88 32.22 8.13
C ALA A 242 25.49 31.86 6.69
N GLY A 243 24.42 31.10 6.49
CA GLY A 243 24.03 30.60 5.17
C GLY A 243 25.00 29.54 4.61
N THR A 244 25.65 28.76 5.49
CA THR A 244 26.72 27.82 5.11
C THR A 244 26.52 26.43 5.70
N LEU A 245 27.16 25.43 5.08
CA LEU A 245 27.20 24.06 5.59
C LEU A 245 28.46 23.83 6.43
N THR A 246 28.31 23.13 7.55
CA THR A 246 29.39 22.76 8.47
C THR A 246 29.31 21.27 8.83
N GLY A 247 30.41 20.72 9.35
CA GLY A 247 30.43 19.33 9.85
C GLY A 247 30.11 18.28 8.77
N MET A 248 30.54 18.52 7.53
CA MET A 248 30.21 17.65 6.40
C MET A 248 30.90 16.29 6.52
N HIS A 249 30.17 15.23 6.19
CA HIS A 249 30.69 13.87 6.23
C HIS A 249 30.04 13.01 5.14
N GLU A 250 30.87 12.32 4.35
CA GLU A 250 30.43 11.34 3.36
C GLU A 250 30.35 9.95 4.00
N PHE A 251 29.18 9.31 3.96
CA PHE A 251 29.01 7.98 4.56
C PHE A 251 29.42 6.85 3.61
N THR A 252 29.13 7.02 2.32
CA THR A 252 29.38 6.02 1.30
C THR A 252 29.42 6.65 -0.08
N ALA A 253 30.15 6.00 -0.98
CA ALA A 253 30.17 6.33 -2.40
C ALA A 253 30.10 5.04 -3.23
N PHE A 254 29.16 4.98 -4.16
CA PHE A 254 28.85 3.81 -4.97
C PHE A 254 28.78 4.15 -6.46
N GLY A 255 29.00 3.15 -7.31
CA GLY A 255 28.87 3.31 -8.77
C GLY A 255 27.42 3.15 -9.20
N VAL A 256 26.92 4.05 -10.04
CA VAL A 256 25.60 3.93 -10.66
C VAL A 256 25.76 3.34 -12.06
N LEU A 257 25.74 2.00 -12.11
CA LEU A 257 25.84 1.25 -13.35
C LEU A 257 24.53 1.34 -14.15
N THR A 258 24.61 1.09 -15.47
CA THR A 258 23.44 1.01 -16.35
C THR A 258 22.40 0.03 -15.79
N GLY A 259 21.15 0.50 -15.64
CA GLY A 259 20.04 -0.29 -15.10
C GLY A 259 19.86 -0.20 -13.58
N LEU A 260 20.73 0.54 -12.88
CA LEU A 260 20.56 0.93 -11.48
C LEU A 260 19.99 2.35 -11.40
N VAL A 261 19.00 2.54 -10.53
CA VAL A 261 18.42 3.84 -10.19
C VAL A 261 18.67 4.07 -8.71
N SER A 262 19.40 5.13 -8.41
CA SER A 262 19.64 5.60 -7.05
C SER A 262 18.54 6.59 -6.68
N HIS A 263 17.85 6.34 -5.57
CA HIS A 263 16.83 7.23 -5.00
C HIS A 263 17.45 8.07 -3.88
N GLY A 264 17.04 9.33 -3.79
CA GLY A 264 17.59 10.32 -2.86
C GLY A 264 17.50 9.93 -1.39
N PRO A 265 18.35 10.55 -0.55
CA PRO A 265 18.36 10.28 0.86
C PRO A 265 17.06 10.73 1.52
N CYS A 266 16.68 10.04 2.59
CA CYS A 266 15.65 10.45 3.51
C CYS A 266 16.27 10.57 4.90
N LEU A 267 16.25 11.78 5.48
CA LEU A 267 16.76 12.08 6.81
C LEU A 267 15.61 12.07 7.81
N GLY A 268 15.81 11.42 8.96
CA GLY A 268 14.95 11.49 10.13
C GLY A 268 15.77 11.66 11.40
N ILE A 269 15.19 12.27 12.44
CA ILE A 269 15.86 12.48 13.73
C ILE A 269 14.95 11.94 14.85
N ALA A 270 15.50 11.14 15.75
CA ALA A 270 14.81 10.76 16.98
C ALA A 270 15.76 10.70 18.18
N ARG A 271 15.33 11.28 19.31
CA ARG A 271 16.09 11.35 20.58
C ARG A 271 17.55 11.75 20.39
N GLY A 272 17.81 12.84 19.67
CA GLY A 272 19.17 13.32 19.41
C GLY A 272 20.04 12.35 18.59
N ARG A 273 19.44 11.45 17.80
CA ARG A 273 20.13 10.61 16.81
C ARG A 273 19.56 10.88 15.42
N ALA A 274 20.45 10.98 14.44
CA ALA A 274 20.07 11.08 13.04
C ALA A 274 20.06 9.69 12.39
N TYR A 275 19.14 9.50 11.45
CA TYR A 275 19.02 8.33 10.59
C TYR A 275 18.98 8.81 9.14
N VAL A 276 19.87 8.29 8.30
CA VAL A 276 19.90 8.62 6.87
C VAL A 276 19.66 7.35 6.09
N PHE A 277 18.55 7.30 5.35
CA PHE A 277 18.16 6.19 4.49
C PHE A 277 18.37 6.55 3.02
N TRP A 278 18.68 5.58 2.16
CA TRP A 278 18.65 5.73 0.70
C TRP A 278 18.31 4.39 0.06
N SER A 279 17.90 4.39 -1.22
CA SER A 279 17.55 3.15 -1.93
C SER A 279 18.25 3.01 -3.27
N LEU A 280 18.59 1.78 -3.62
CA LEU A 280 19.10 1.39 -4.94
C LEU A 280 18.10 0.44 -5.59
N GLU A 281 17.56 0.83 -6.74
CA GLU A 281 16.62 0.04 -7.53
C GLU A 281 17.34 -0.51 -8.77
N ARG A 282 17.32 -1.82 -8.94
CA ARG A 282 17.75 -2.52 -10.14
C ARG A 282 16.55 -2.82 -11.01
N ARG A 283 16.45 -2.17 -12.18
CA ARG A 283 15.33 -2.32 -13.13
C ARG A 283 15.30 -3.64 -13.89
N GLY A 284 16.25 -4.54 -13.62
CA GLY A 284 16.38 -5.83 -14.28
C GLY A 284 17.06 -5.74 -15.65
N GLY A 285 17.53 -6.89 -16.15
CA GLY A 285 18.24 -7.00 -17.43
C GLY A 285 19.12 -8.25 -17.50
N GLY A 286 19.14 -8.90 -18.66
CA GLY A 286 19.84 -10.17 -18.86
C GLY A 286 19.28 -11.28 -17.96
N MET A 287 20.14 -11.85 -17.12
CA MET A 287 19.79 -12.93 -16.15
C MET A 287 19.39 -12.40 -14.76
N SER A 288 19.47 -11.08 -14.52
CA SER A 288 19.18 -10.49 -13.21
C SER A 288 17.72 -10.04 -13.12
N LEU A 289 17.03 -10.55 -12.11
CA LEU A 289 15.65 -10.16 -11.83
C LEU A 289 15.62 -8.76 -11.17
N PRO A 290 14.56 -7.95 -11.39
CA PRO A 290 14.48 -6.61 -10.82
C PRO A 290 14.35 -6.65 -9.29
N SER A 291 15.00 -5.73 -8.58
CA SER A 291 15.01 -5.67 -7.11
C SER A 291 15.21 -4.24 -6.65
N ALA A 292 14.88 -3.94 -5.40
CA ALA A 292 15.25 -2.67 -4.79
C ALA A 292 15.59 -2.86 -3.31
N GLU A 293 16.68 -2.26 -2.87
CA GLU A 293 17.15 -2.37 -1.49
C GLU A 293 17.33 -0.98 -0.90
N SER A 294 17.04 -0.86 0.40
CA SER A 294 17.31 0.36 1.16
C SER A 294 18.41 0.10 2.16
N GLN A 295 19.26 1.10 2.31
CA GLN A 295 20.33 1.10 3.29
C GLN A 295 20.17 2.31 4.20
N TYR A 296 20.77 2.21 5.38
CA TYR A 296 20.77 3.28 6.34
C TYR A 296 22.04 3.36 7.17
N VAL A 297 22.29 4.55 7.70
CA VAL A 297 23.25 4.79 8.79
C VAL A 297 22.53 5.50 9.93
N SER A 298 22.99 5.27 11.16
CA SER A 298 22.55 6.04 12.32
C SER A 298 23.74 6.52 13.15
N PHE A 299 23.61 7.69 13.75
CA PHE A 299 24.66 8.30 14.56
C PHE A 299 24.09 9.33 15.54
N PRO A 300 24.77 9.62 16.66
CA PRO A 300 24.42 10.75 17.53
C PRO A 300 24.44 12.06 16.76
N LEU A 301 23.41 12.90 16.96
CA LEU A 301 23.24 14.14 16.22
C LEU A 301 24.47 15.05 16.39
N GLY A 302 24.97 15.59 15.28
CA GLY A 302 26.18 16.41 15.25
C GLY A 302 27.51 15.63 15.29
N ALA A 303 27.47 14.30 15.37
CA ALA A 303 28.67 13.45 15.32
C ALA A 303 28.60 12.43 14.15
N PRO A 304 28.49 12.87 12.88
CA PRO A 304 28.35 11.97 11.74
C PRO A 304 29.54 11.01 11.55
N GLN A 305 30.74 11.38 12.01
CA GLN A 305 31.92 10.50 12.02
C GLN A 305 31.79 9.28 12.94
N ALA A 306 30.82 9.28 13.86
CA ALA A 306 30.50 8.13 14.70
C ALA A 306 29.56 7.13 14.00
N ALA A 307 29.11 7.43 12.78
CA ALA A 307 28.34 6.49 11.98
C ALA A 307 29.17 5.22 11.71
N GLY A 308 28.54 4.07 11.89
CA GLY A 308 29.09 2.79 11.45
C GLY A 308 29.03 2.64 9.93
N LYS A 309 29.31 1.43 9.45
CA LYS A 309 29.08 1.10 8.04
C LYS A 309 27.57 1.14 7.72
N PRO A 310 27.19 1.46 6.46
CA PRO A 310 25.83 1.27 5.98
C PRO A 310 25.29 -0.12 6.29
N ARG A 311 24.03 -0.19 6.69
CA ARG A 311 23.30 -1.43 6.98
C ARG A 311 22.05 -1.50 6.13
N ASP A 312 21.63 -2.71 5.78
CA ASP A 312 20.40 -2.90 5.01
C ASP A 312 19.17 -2.72 5.90
N VAL A 313 18.10 -2.18 5.32
CA VAL A 313 16.77 -2.13 5.94
C VAL A 313 16.11 -3.49 5.75
N ILE A 314 16.00 -4.26 6.82
CA ILE A 314 15.45 -5.62 6.78
C ILE A 314 13.96 -5.56 7.10
N ILE A 315 13.12 -5.60 6.06
CA ILE A 315 11.68 -5.81 6.19
C ILE A 315 11.31 -7.11 5.44
N PRO A 316 10.82 -8.14 6.15
CA PRO A 316 10.43 -9.42 5.56
C PRO A 316 9.26 -9.33 4.57
N GLU A 317 9.09 -10.37 3.74
CA GLU A 317 8.08 -10.39 2.68
C GLU A 317 6.72 -10.99 3.08
N GLU A 318 6.52 -11.45 4.32
CA GLU A 318 5.29 -12.16 4.68
C GLU A 318 4.05 -11.27 4.63
N ASN A 319 2.98 -11.75 3.99
CA ASN A 319 1.69 -11.06 3.90
C ASN A 319 0.89 -11.03 5.20
N HIS A 320 1.19 -11.93 6.14
CA HIS A 320 0.54 -12.01 7.44
C HIS A 320 1.59 -12.22 8.54
N PRO A 321 2.38 -11.18 8.85
CA PRO A 321 3.41 -11.31 9.87
C PRO A 321 2.77 -11.41 11.26
N LEU A 322 3.48 -12.05 12.19
CA LEU A 322 3.02 -12.18 13.57
C LEU A 322 3.26 -10.87 14.34
N TYR A 323 2.18 -10.18 14.64
CA TYR A 323 2.18 -8.95 15.42
C TYR A 323 2.23 -9.23 16.92
N GLN A 324 3.08 -8.50 17.63
CA GLN A 324 3.21 -8.52 19.08
C GLN A 324 2.94 -7.14 19.64
N ALA A 325 2.39 -7.06 20.85
CA ALA A 325 2.15 -5.79 21.52
C ALA A 325 3.47 -5.02 21.71
N THR A 326 3.43 -3.71 21.46
CA THR A 326 4.56 -2.81 21.64
C THR A 326 4.12 -1.55 22.40
N SER A 327 5.10 -0.81 22.92
CA SER A 327 4.92 0.56 23.36
C SER A 327 5.63 1.47 22.38
N SER A 328 4.89 2.39 21.76
CA SER A 328 5.43 3.36 20.80
C SER A 328 5.15 4.79 21.30
N ALA A 329 5.91 5.76 20.81
CA ALA A 329 5.56 7.17 20.94
C ALA A 329 4.38 7.58 20.04
N TYR A 330 4.03 6.74 19.07
CA TYR A 330 2.91 6.91 18.15
C TYR A 330 1.71 6.06 18.58
N GLN A 331 0.54 6.29 17.96
CA GLN A 331 -0.64 5.41 18.11
C GLN A 331 -0.48 4.08 17.36
N VAL A 332 0.61 3.37 17.69
CA VAL A 332 0.98 2.06 17.17
C VAL A 332 1.15 1.12 18.36
N HIS A 333 0.28 0.12 18.45
CA HIS A 333 0.19 -0.77 19.60
C HIS A 333 0.75 -2.16 19.32
N THR A 334 1.00 -2.50 18.05
CA THR A 334 1.55 -3.80 17.68
C THR A 334 2.68 -3.68 16.67
N LEU A 335 3.67 -4.57 16.67
CA LEU A 335 4.71 -4.62 15.63
C LEU A 335 5.05 -6.07 15.31
N ALA A 336 5.40 -6.31 14.06
CA ALA A 336 6.08 -7.53 13.66
C ALA A 336 7.59 -7.37 13.84
N SER A 337 8.26 -8.44 14.25
CA SER A 337 9.71 -8.45 14.39
C SER A 337 10.39 -8.80 13.06
N ALA A 338 11.45 -8.07 12.72
CA ALA A 338 12.35 -8.41 11.61
C ALA A 338 13.59 -9.22 12.07
N ALA A 339 13.67 -9.60 13.35
CA ALA A 339 14.85 -10.23 13.91
C ALA A 339 15.11 -11.60 13.28
N GLY A 340 16.31 -11.79 12.73
CA GLY A 340 16.73 -13.05 12.10
C GLY A 340 16.12 -13.32 10.73
N ALA A 341 15.36 -12.37 10.18
CA ALA A 341 14.75 -12.49 8.85
C ALA A 341 15.65 -11.92 7.75
N SER A 342 15.30 -12.26 6.51
CA SER A 342 15.90 -11.67 5.31
C SER A 342 15.02 -10.54 4.78
N ALA A 343 15.65 -9.52 4.19
CA ALA A 343 14.89 -8.44 3.56
C ALA A 343 14.10 -8.97 2.36
N SER A 344 12.89 -8.43 2.18
CA SER A 344 12.12 -8.57 0.95
C SER A 344 12.93 -8.07 -0.24
N ARG A 345 12.66 -8.63 -1.41
CA ARG A 345 13.33 -8.28 -2.66
C ARG A 345 13.12 -6.82 -3.09
N PHE A 346 12.05 -6.19 -2.62
CA PHE A 346 11.86 -4.76 -2.74
C PHE A 346 11.63 -4.19 -1.35
N VAL A 347 12.54 -3.32 -0.91
CA VAL A 347 12.40 -2.43 0.25
C VAL A 347 12.97 -1.08 -0.17
N TYR A 348 12.14 -0.13 -0.57
CA TYR A 348 12.59 1.11 -1.19
C TYR A 348 11.64 2.29 -0.99
N LEU A 349 12.11 3.49 -1.37
CA LEU A 349 11.38 4.75 -1.25
C LEU A 349 11.05 5.11 0.21
N PRO A 350 12.08 5.30 1.07
CA PRO A 350 11.87 5.73 2.44
C PRO A 350 11.16 7.09 2.51
N SER A 351 10.24 7.22 3.45
CA SER A 351 9.67 8.49 3.89
C SER A 351 9.63 8.53 5.41
N ALA A 352 10.45 9.40 6.00
CA ALA A 352 10.55 9.59 7.44
C ALA A 352 9.63 10.73 7.89
N VAL A 353 9.11 10.63 9.11
CA VAL A 353 8.42 11.74 9.77
C VAL A 353 9.38 12.92 9.89
N ALA A 354 8.87 14.13 9.59
CA ALA A 354 9.64 15.37 9.71
C ALA A 354 9.88 15.77 11.17
N GLY A 355 10.92 16.57 11.40
CA GLY A 355 11.32 17.05 12.72
C GLY A 355 12.03 16.00 13.58
N GLU A 356 12.41 16.39 14.81
CA GLU A 356 12.98 15.48 15.79
C GLU A 356 11.92 14.89 16.73
N GLN A 357 11.82 13.57 16.69
CA GLN A 357 10.79 12.78 17.35
C GLN A 357 11.33 12.02 18.58
N ASP A 358 10.45 11.46 19.41
CA ASP A 358 10.85 10.58 20.52
C ASP A 358 11.09 9.13 20.07
N GLU A 359 10.58 8.75 18.93
CA GLU A 359 10.84 7.51 18.21
C GLU A 359 10.76 7.84 16.73
N LEU A 360 11.53 7.17 15.86
CA LEU A 360 11.47 7.49 14.44
C LEU A 360 10.51 6.55 13.73
N ALA A 361 9.45 7.11 13.14
CA ALA A 361 8.62 6.40 12.18
C ALA A 361 9.07 6.67 10.74
N THR A 362 9.07 5.61 9.93
CA THR A 362 9.38 5.65 8.49
C THR A 362 8.43 4.77 7.71
N ALA A 363 8.10 5.13 6.48
CA ALA A 363 7.34 4.31 5.56
C ALA A 363 8.22 3.86 4.39
N PHE A 364 7.98 2.63 3.92
CA PHE A 364 8.66 2.02 2.77
C PHE A 364 7.66 1.38 1.83
N SER A 365 8.01 1.34 0.54
CA SER A 365 7.38 0.45 -0.43
C SER A 365 8.07 -0.91 -0.36
N VAL A 366 7.33 -1.95 0.04
CA VAL A 366 7.86 -3.29 0.30
C VAL A 366 7.13 -4.35 -0.50
N GLN A 367 7.84 -5.24 -1.18
CA GLN A 367 7.21 -6.39 -1.82
C GLN A 367 6.75 -7.39 -0.75
N ILE A 368 5.45 -7.59 -0.69
CA ILE A 368 4.80 -8.56 0.16
C ILE A 368 4.39 -9.74 -0.70
N THR A 369 4.73 -10.95 -0.27
CA THR A 369 4.50 -12.22 -0.95
C THR A 369 3.41 -13.01 -0.23
N GLY A 370 2.31 -13.25 -0.93
CA GLY A 370 1.28 -14.20 -0.55
C GLY A 370 1.46 -15.54 -1.27
N ARG A 371 0.39 -16.34 -1.37
CA ARG A 371 0.45 -17.70 -1.93
C ARG A 371 0.52 -17.70 -3.45
N THR A 372 -0.12 -16.75 -4.10
CA THR A 372 -0.29 -16.66 -5.56
C THR A 372 0.19 -15.34 -6.14
N LYS A 373 0.35 -14.30 -5.32
CA LYS A 373 0.80 -12.99 -5.76
C LYS A 373 1.89 -12.42 -4.86
N SER A 374 2.87 -11.76 -5.49
CA SER A 374 3.77 -10.83 -4.81
C SER A 374 3.48 -9.42 -5.29
N ILE A 375 3.24 -8.50 -4.38
CA ILE A 375 2.82 -7.13 -4.68
C ILE A 375 3.52 -6.14 -3.75
N VAL A 376 3.90 -4.97 -4.26
CA VAL A 376 4.48 -3.92 -3.43
C VAL A 376 3.36 -3.22 -2.67
N GLN A 377 3.51 -3.10 -1.36
CA GLN A 377 2.57 -2.46 -0.42
C GLN A 377 3.33 -1.48 0.47
N VAL A 378 2.60 -0.58 1.14
CA VAL A 378 3.21 0.36 2.07
C VAL A 378 3.37 -0.27 3.46
N VAL A 379 4.58 -0.19 4.00
CA VAL A 379 4.95 -0.71 5.32
C VAL A 379 5.48 0.43 6.18
N LEU A 380 4.96 0.55 7.40
CA LEU A 380 5.52 1.35 8.48
C LEU A 380 6.66 0.58 9.14
N ALA A 381 7.76 1.25 9.45
CA ALA A 381 8.87 0.76 10.26
C ALA A 381 9.21 1.78 11.36
N LEU A 382 9.35 1.28 12.60
CA LEU A 382 9.72 2.09 13.76
C LEU A 382 11.17 1.84 14.18
N TRP A 383 11.89 2.90 14.50
CA TRP A 383 13.32 2.87 14.80
C TRP A 383 13.62 3.53 16.14
N SER A 384 14.53 2.91 16.88
CA SER A 384 14.99 3.41 18.16
C SER A 384 16.43 2.98 18.42
N ASP A 385 17.21 3.83 19.09
CA ASP A 385 18.61 3.58 19.43
C ASP A 385 19.50 3.13 18.27
N GLY A 386 19.16 3.55 17.05
CA GLY A 386 19.88 3.21 15.84
C GLY A 386 19.47 1.89 15.20
N GLU A 387 18.47 1.18 15.69
CA GLU A 387 18.02 -0.11 15.17
C GLU A 387 16.53 -0.09 14.78
N LEU A 388 16.14 -1.03 13.92
CA LEU A 388 14.73 -1.30 13.62
C LEU A 388 14.08 -2.01 14.81
N VAL A 389 13.03 -1.40 15.37
CA VAL A 389 12.23 -1.99 16.46
C VAL A 389 11.27 -3.03 15.90
N GLY A 390 10.61 -2.71 14.79
CA GLY A 390 9.65 -3.58 14.12
C GLY A 390 8.89 -2.85 13.03
N TYR A 391 7.94 -3.55 12.40
CA TYR A 391 7.20 -3.05 11.24
C TYR A 391 5.72 -3.43 11.24
N GLN A 392 4.91 -2.72 10.44
CA GLN A 392 3.51 -3.00 10.16
C GLN A 392 3.16 -2.75 8.69
N ILE A 393 2.34 -3.62 8.10
CA ILE A 393 1.72 -3.35 6.81
C ILE A 393 0.57 -2.35 7.07
N VAL A 394 0.52 -1.24 6.32
CA VAL A 394 -0.43 -0.15 6.57
C VAL A 394 -1.71 -0.33 5.75
N GLY A 395 -1.56 -0.47 4.43
CA GLY A 395 -2.67 -0.66 3.49
C GLY A 395 -2.49 -1.94 2.70
N GLN A 396 -3.62 -2.55 2.32
CA GLN A 396 -3.62 -3.65 1.35
C GLN A 396 -4.51 -3.31 0.17
N THR A 397 -3.84 -2.93 -0.91
CA THR A 397 -4.48 -2.58 -2.16
C THR A 397 -4.31 -3.68 -3.20
N GLU A 398 -5.11 -3.63 -4.25
CA GLU A 398 -5.08 -4.65 -5.30
C GLU A 398 -3.92 -4.45 -6.29
N SER A 399 -3.23 -3.31 -6.23
CA SER A 399 -2.14 -2.94 -7.14
C SER A 399 -0.88 -2.51 -6.39
N THR A 400 0.18 -2.21 -7.12
CA THR A 400 1.48 -1.85 -6.53
C THR A 400 1.38 -0.47 -5.88
N SER A 401 1.57 -0.39 -4.57
CA SER A 401 1.67 0.85 -3.80
C SER A 401 3.10 1.37 -3.78
N LEU A 402 3.27 2.66 -4.06
CA LEU A 402 4.55 3.34 -4.25
C LEU A 402 4.53 4.72 -3.61
N ARG A 403 5.73 5.31 -3.48
CA ARG A 403 5.94 6.72 -3.11
C ARG A 403 5.18 7.13 -1.83
N PRO A 404 5.38 6.42 -0.71
CA PRO A 404 4.75 6.82 0.53
C PRO A 404 5.24 8.21 0.95
N THR A 405 4.33 8.99 1.54
CA THR A 405 4.62 10.23 2.23
C THR A 405 4.04 10.13 3.63
N LEU A 406 4.90 10.14 4.63
CA LEU A 406 4.54 9.98 6.04
C LEU A 406 4.68 11.31 6.79
N ALA A 407 3.70 11.63 7.62
CA ALA A 407 3.74 12.74 8.56
C ALA A 407 3.22 12.29 9.93
N ALA A 408 3.58 13.03 10.97
CA ALA A 408 3.01 12.88 12.30
C ALA A 408 2.51 14.23 12.80
N ASP A 409 1.42 14.23 13.55
CA ASP A 409 0.95 15.39 14.29
C ASP A 409 1.58 15.46 15.70
N ALA A 410 1.17 16.45 16.51
CA ALA A 410 1.70 16.59 17.87
C ALA A 410 1.11 15.58 18.88
N GLU A 411 0.03 14.88 18.53
CA GLU A 411 -0.59 13.85 19.38
C GLU A 411 0.05 12.46 19.15
N GLY A 412 0.96 12.36 18.18
CA GLY A 412 1.62 11.12 17.81
C GLY A 412 0.77 10.28 16.85
N ASP A 413 -0.24 10.89 16.21
CA ASP A 413 -0.95 10.24 15.12
C ASP A 413 -0.15 10.31 13.83
N LEU A 414 -0.09 9.17 13.15
CA LEU A 414 0.57 9.01 11.88
C LEU A 414 -0.43 9.21 10.75
N HIS A 415 -0.01 9.94 9.73
CA HIS A 415 -0.75 10.20 8.50
C HIS A 415 0.08 9.73 7.33
N LEU A 416 -0.50 8.91 6.46
CA LEU A 416 0.21 8.29 5.36
C LEU A 416 -0.57 8.45 4.07
N ALA A 417 0.08 9.05 3.08
CA ALA A 417 -0.40 9.09 1.70
C ALA A 417 0.51 8.26 0.79
N TRP A 418 -0.05 7.63 -0.23
CA TRP A 418 0.73 6.90 -1.23
C TRP A 418 -0.01 6.86 -2.56
N ILE A 419 0.70 6.40 -3.60
CA ILE A 419 0.11 6.17 -4.91
C ILE A 419 0.06 4.68 -5.23
N ASP A 420 -0.99 4.28 -5.93
CA ASP A 420 -1.21 2.94 -6.43
C ASP A 420 -1.22 2.94 -7.96
N THR A 421 -0.61 1.95 -8.59
CA THR A 421 -0.70 1.80 -10.05
C THR A 421 -2.15 1.47 -10.44
N ALA A 422 -2.90 2.44 -10.96
CA ALA A 422 -4.32 2.30 -11.29
C ALA A 422 -4.59 2.16 -12.81
N GLY A 423 -3.53 2.08 -13.62
CA GLY A 423 -3.59 1.97 -15.07
C GLY A 423 -2.36 2.60 -15.72
N PHE A 424 -2.27 2.59 -17.05
CA PHE A 424 -1.20 3.28 -17.75
C PHE A 424 -1.32 4.80 -17.52
N GLY A 425 -0.30 5.39 -16.90
CA GLY A 425 -0.25 6.85 -16.66
C GLY A 425 -1.22 7.37 -15.60
N GLN A 426 -1.96 6.50 -14.91
CA GLN A 426 -2.89 6.89 -13.85
C GLN A 426 -2.53 6.21 -12.54
N TYR A 427 -2.39 7.01 -11.49
CA TYR A 427 -2.02 6.54 -10.16
C TYR A 427 -3.10 6.95 -9.16
N ALA A 428 -3.76 5.98 -8.54
CA ALA A 428 -4.76 6.28 -7.50
C ALA A 428 -4.05 6.75 -6.23
N ILE A 429 -4.53 7.82 -5.62
CA ILE A 429 -3.95 8.37 -4.39
C ILE A 429 -4.76 7.86 -3.22
N TYR A 430 -4.08 7.28 -2.24
CA TYR A 430 -4.68 6.81 -1.01
C TYR A 430 -4.17 7.58 0.21
N TYR A 431 -5.02 7.65 1.23
CA TYR A 431 -4.72 8.20 2.55
C TYR A 431 -5.17 7.22 3.64
N ALA A 432 -4.33 7.01 4.65
CA ALA A 432 -4.68 6.30 5.88
C ALA A 432 -4.06 7.00 7.10
N SER A 433 -4.62 6.74 8.28
CA SER A 433 -4.11 7.33 9.52
C SER A 433 -4.32 6.41 10.72
N THR A 434 -3.51 6.59 11.76
CA THR A 434 -3.71 6.01 13.10
C THR A 434 -4.69 6.83 13.94
N ALA A 435 -5.03 8.06 13.54
CA ALA A 435 -5.93 8.93 14.27
C ALA A 435 -7.28 8.27 14.53
N LEU A 436 -7.73 8.34 15.79
CA LEU A 436 -8.94 7.65 16.23
C LEU A 436 -10.17 8.09 15.42
N GLU A 437 -10.29 9.38 15.09
CA GLU A 437 -11.39 9.91 14.29
C GLU A 437 -11.39 9.33 12.86
N ALA A 438 -10.22 9.27 12.22
CA ALA A 438 -10.05 8.65 10.90
C ALA A 438 -10.37 7.16 10.95
N GLN A 439 -9.88 6.42 11.96
CA GLN A 439 -10.22 5.01 12.15
C GLN A 439 -11.73 4.82 12.30
N GLN A 440 -12.37 5.60 13.17
CA GLN A 440 -13.80 5.49 13.44
C GLN A 440 -14.67 5.82 12.22
N ASN A 441 -14.20 6.67 11.31
CA ASN A 441 -14.93 7.03 10.09
C ASN A 441 -14.64 6.05 8.95
N LEU A 442 -13.37 5.86 8.60
CA LEU A 442 -12.95 5.10 7.43
C LEU A 442 -13.12 3.59 7.60
N ASN A 443 -13.13 3.06 8.84
CA ASN A 443 -13.40 1.64 9.09
C ASN A 443 -14.90 1.28 9.07
N ARG A 444 -15.82 2.26 8.97
CA ARG A 444 -17.26 1.99 8.90
C ARG A 444 -17.63 1.34 7.58
N LEU A 445 -18.29 0.19 7.66
CA LEU A 445 -18.85 -0.49 6.49
C LEU A 445 -19.90 0.42 5.81
N GLY A 446 -19.63 0.78 4.57
CA GLY A 446 -20.52 1.58 3.74
C GLY A 446 -21.35 0.74 2.76
N PRO A 447 -22.31 1.35 2.05
CA PRO A 447 -23.03 0.70 0.96
C PRO A 447 -22.09 0.11 -0.11
N ASP A 448 -21.00 0.81 -0.41
CA ASP A 448 -19.99 0.36 -1.38
C ASP A 448 -19.25 -0.91 -0.93
N ASP A 449 -19.02 -1.07 0.38
CA ASP A 449 -18.43 -2.28 0.93
C ASP A 449 -19.38 -3.48 0.76
N VAL A 450 -20.69 -3.24 0.93
CA VAL A 450 -21.72 -4.28 0.79
C VAL A 450 -21.88 -4.68 -0.68
N THR A 451 -21.89 -3.72 -1.60
CA THR A 451 -21.99 -4.00 -3.04
C THR A 451 -20.74 -4.72 -3.54
N ALA A 452 -19.54 -4.28 -3.14
CA ALA A 452 -18.29 -4.95 -3.43
C ALA A 452 -18.27 -6.40 -2.90
N ALA A 453 -18.73 -6.62 -1.66
CA ALA A 453 -18.84 -7.96 -1.09
C ALA A 453 -19.81 -8.85 -1.88
N LEU A 454 -20.99 -8.34 -2.27
CA LEU A 454 -21.97 -9.08 -3.07
C LEU A 454 -21.44 -9.43 -4.46
N LEU A 455 -20.79 -8.47 -5.13
CA LEU A 455 -20.12 -8.71 -6.41
C LEU A 455 -18.97 -9.71 -6.27
N GLY A 456 -18.21 -9.63 -5.18
CA GLY A 456 -17.18 -10.59 -4.82
C GLY A 456 -17.73 -12.01 -4.68
N VAL A 457 -18.91 -12.19 -4.08
CA VAL A 457 -19.58 -13.51 -4.03
C VAL A 457 -19.95 -14.01 -5.43
N VAL A 458 -20.50 -13.15 -6.29
CA VAL A 458 -20.84 -13.52 -7.68
C VAL A 458 -19.58 -13.92 -8.46
N TRP A 459 -18.49 -13.18 -8.28
CA TRP A 459 -17.22 -13.51 -8.91
C TRP A 459 -16.60 -14.79 -8.35
N GLY A 460 -16.67 -14.99 -7.03
CA GLY A 460 -16.28 -16.22 -6.37
C GLY A 460 -17.03 -17.44 -6.90
N LEU A 461 -18.33 -17.30 -7.24
CA LEU A 461 -19.09 -18.35 -7.91
C LEU A 461 -18.58 -18.64 -9.33
N ALA A 462 -18.25 -17.60 -10.11
CA ALA A 462 -17.69 -17.75 -11.44
C ALA A 462 -16.30 -18.41 -11.41
N GLN A 463 -15.45 -18.01 -10.46
CA GLN A 463 -14.15 -18.63 -10.19
C GLN A 463 -14.32 -20.08 -9.74
N ALA A 464 -15.21 -20.37 -8.78
CA ALA A 464 -15.50 -21.74 -8.37
C ALA A 464 -15.92 -22.62 -9.57
N ALA A 465 -16.72 -22.09 -10.49
CA ALA A 465 -17.12 -22.80 -11.70
C ALA A 465 -15.93 -23.12 -12.63
N SER A 466 -14.91 -22.27 -12.72
CA SER A 466 -13.71 -22.55 -13.54
C SER A 466 -12.85 -23.69 -12.98
N PHE A 467 -12.94 -23.94 -11.66
CA PHE A 467 -12.28 -25.05 -10.98
C PHE A 467 -13.09 -26.36 -10.99
N PHE A 468 -14.26 -26.39 -11.62
CA PHE A 468 -15.11 -27.59 -11.74
C PHE A 468 -14.40 -28.83 -12.33
N PRO A 469 -13.43 -28.73 -13.27
CA PRO A 469 -12.70 -29.90 -13.75
C PRO A 469 -12.00 -30.71 -12.63
N ILE A 470 -11.61 -30.07 -11.52
CA ILE A 470 -11.01 -30.76 -10.36
C ILE A 470 -12.02 -31.70 -9.70
N VAL A 471 -13.31 -31.33 -9.69
CA VAL A 471 -14.38 -32.16 -9.12
C VAL A 471 -14.48 -33.51 -9.82
N LEU A 472 -14.16 -33.57 -11.11
CA LEU A 472 -14.16 -34.82 -11.86
C LEU A 472 -13.12 -35.81 -11.32
N VAL A 473 -11.98 -35.31 -10.84
CA VAL A 473 -10.94 -36.14 -10.19
C VAL A 473 -11.46 -36.71 -8.87
N TRP A 474 -12.16 -35.91 -8.06
CA TRP A 474 -12.76 -36.38 -6.80
C TRP A 474 -13.88 -37.39 -7.03
N LEU A 475 -14.65 -37.21 -8.11
CA LEU A 475 -15.76 -38.08 -8.48
C LEU A 475 -15.32 -39.40 -9.12
N PHE A 476 -14.13 -39.46 -9.71
CA PHE A 476 -13.71 -40.62 -10.50
C PHE A 476 -13.66 -41.93 -9.68
N PRO A 477 -12.96 -42.03 -8.53
CA PRO A 477 -12.92 -43.26 -7.75
C PRO A 477 -14.30 -43.77 -7.28
N PRO A 478 -15.17 -42.95 -6.66
CA PRO A 478 -16.49 -43.42 -6.23
C PRO A 478 -17.41 -43.75 -7.42
N LEU A 479 -17.34 -43.02 -8.53
CA LEU A 479 -18.15 -43.32 -9.71
C LEU A 479 -17.78 -44.67 -10.34
N VAL A 480 -16.50 -45.02 -10.41
CA VAL A 480 -16.06 -46.34 -10.89
C VAL A 480 -16.68 -47.45 -10.03
N VAL A 481 -16.61 -47.32 -8.70
CA VAL A 481 -17.15 -48.33 -7.77
C VAL A 481 -18.68 -48.43 -7.87
N LEU A 482 -19.38 -47.30 -7.95
CA LEU A 482 -20.84 -47.28 -8.09
C LEU A 482 -21.30 -47.81 -9.45
N ALA A 483 -20.55 -47.53 -10.52
CA ALA A 483 -20.83 -48.05 -11.85
C ALA A 483 -20.63 -49.57 -11.92
N LEU A 484 -19.56 -50.11 -11.33
CA LEU A 484 -19.34 -51.55 -11.22
C LEU A 484 -20.45 -52.23 -10.43
N TYR A 485 -20.90 -51.63 -9.33
CA TYR A 485 -22.03 -52.15 -8.55
C TYR A 485 -23.33 -52.15 -9.35
N ALA A 486 -23.64 -51.06 -10.07
CA ALA A 486 -24.83 -50.95 -10.92
C ALA A 486 -24.80 -51.94 -12.10
N PHE A 487 -23.62 -52.25 -12.62
CA PHE A 487 -23.44 -53.27 -13.65
C PHE A 487 -23.73 -54.69 -13.11
N ILE A 488 -23.29 -54.99 -11.88
CA ILE A 488 -23.51 -56.30 -11.24
C ILE A 488 -24.95 -56.45 -10.75
N ARG A 489 -25.60 -55.37 -10.30
CA ARG A 489 -26.98 -55.35 -9.81
C ARG A 489 -27.80 -54.30 -10.55
N ALA A 490 -28.68 -54.77 -11.44
CA ALA A 490 -29.51 -53.94 -12.31
C ALA A 490 -30.56 -53.07 -11.59
N GLU A 491 -30.79 -53.26 -10.28
CA GLU A 491 -31.78 -52.52 -9.50
C GLU A 491 -31.10 -51.51 -8.57
N ASP A 492 -31.35 -50.22 -8.80
CA ASP A 492 -30.61 -49.08 -8.23
C ASP A 492 -31.37 -48.32 -7.13
N GLY A 493 -32.51 -48.84 -6.67
CA GLY A 493 -33.37 -48.21 -5.67
C GLY A 493 -32.76 -48.15 -4.27
N LEU A 494 -32.97 -47.01 -3.57
CA LEU A 494 -32.54 -46.78 -2.18
C LEU A 494 -33.48 -47.39 -1.12
N ASP A 495 -34.55 -48.07 -1.53
CA ASP A 495 -35.36 -48.92 -0.68
C ASP A 495 -34.57 -50.14 -0.15
N ARG A 496 -33.56 -50.58 -0.92
CA ARG A 496 -32.73 -51.74 -0.58
C ARG A 496 -31.52 -51.39 0.28
N LEU A 497 -31.22 -52.28 1.22
CA LEU A 497 -30.06 -52.15 2.11
C LEU A 497 -28.74 -52.07 1.34
N GLY A 498 -28.58 -52.86 0.27
CA GLY A 498 -27.36 -52.89 -0.55
C GLY A 498 -27.04 -51.54 -1.19
N SER A 499 -28.03 -50.88 -1.80
CA SER A 499 -27.86 -49.55 -2.41
C SER A 499 -27.56 -48.47 -1.37
N ARG A 500 -28.13 -48.57 -0.15
CA ARG A 500 -27.80 -47.65 0.96
C ARG A 500 -26.36 -47.80 1.43
N ILE A 501 -25.88 -49.04 1.56
CA ILE A 501 -24.47 -49.32 1.92
C ILE A 501 -23.54 -48.77 0.84
N MET A 502 -23.87 -49.01 -0.45
CA MET A 502 -23.06 -48.50 -1.55
C MET A 502 -23.06 -46.97 -1.65
N LEU A 503 -24.17 -46.30 -1.31
CA LEU A 503 -24.18 -44.84 -1.19
C LEU A 503 -23.20 -44.36 -0.11
N GLY A 504 -23.17 -45.04 1.04
CA GLY A 504 -22.21 -44.76 2.11
C GLY A 504 -20.76 -44.99 1.70
N ILE A 505 -20.47 -46.11 1.02
CA ILE A 505 -19.13 -46.41 0.48
C ILE A 505 -18.71 -45.35 -0.54
N GLY A 506 -19.59 -45.01 -1.49
CA GLY A 506 -19.33 -43.96 -2.47
C GLY A 506 -19.06 -42.60 -1.83
N ALA A 507 -19.84 -42.23 -0.80
CA ALA A 507 -19.62 -40.99 -0.04
C ALA A 507 -18.27 -40.99 0.69
N LEU A 508 -17.90 -42.08 1.36
CA LEU A 508 -16.61 -42.20 2.04
C LEU A 508 -15.43 -42.15 1.05
N MET A 509 -15.54 -42.83 -0.09
CA MET A 509 -14.54 -42.78 -1.14
C MET A 509 -14.40 -41.39 -1.75
N TYR A 510 -15.51 -40.68 -1.94
CA TYR A 510 -15.52 -39.29 -2.41
C TYR A 510 -14.77 -38.37 -1.42
N ILE A 511 -15.11 -38.42 -0.13
CA ILE A 511 -14.45 -37.63 0.91
C ILE A 511 -12.97 -37.98 0.98
N GLY A 512 -12.61 -39.27 0.98
CA GLY A 512 -11.23 -39.72 0.96
C GLY A 512 -10.45 -39.20 -0.26
N SER A 513 -11.05 -39.24 -1.45
CA SER A 513 -10.44 -38.73 -2.68
C SER A 513 -10.19 -37.22 -2.59
N LYS A 514 -11.18 -36.46 -2.11
CA LYS A 514 -11.06 -35.01 -1.88
C LYS A 514 -9.91 -34.67 -0.92
N LEU A 515 -9.79 -35.40 0.20
CA LEU A 515 -8.73 -35.19 1.20
C LEU A 515 -7.32 -35.51 0.65
N VAL A 516 -7.20 -36.58 -0.16
CA VAL A 516 -5.90 -37.05 -0.68
C VAL A 516 -5.36 -36.15 -1.80
N PHE A 517 -6.21 -35.71 -2.73
CA PHE A 517 -5.74 -34.99 -3.92
C PHE A 517 -5.38 -33.52 -3.65
N ARG A 518 -5.85 -32.91 -2.54
CA ARG A 518 -5.57 -31.51 -2.18
C ARG A 518 -5.52 -31.29 -0.66
N PRO A 519 -4.48 -31.79 0.04
CA PRO A 519 -4.35 -31.59 1.49
C PRO A 519 -4.18 -30.10 1.87
N ASP A 520 -3.53 -29.30 1.03
CA ASP A 520 -3.20 -27.90 1.36
C ASP A 520 -4.41 -26.96 1.33
N TRP A 521 -5.52 -27.37 0.68
CA TRP A 521 -6.72 -26.54 0.59
C TRP A 521 -7.34 -26.23 1.95
N PHE A 522 -7.20 -27.12 2.95
CA PHE A 522 -7.73 -26.87 4.28
C PHE A 522 -7.12 -25.61 4.92
N THR A 523 -5.86 -25.34 4.63
CA THR A 523 -5.17 -24.13 5.13
C THR A 523 -5.51 -22.87 4.34
N ALA A 524 -6.17 -23.01 3.18
CA ALA A 524 -6.55 -21.91 2.31
C ALA A 524 -7.90 -21.27 2.67
N LEU A 525 -8.49 -21.65 3.80
CA LEU A 525 -9.74 -21.03 4.27
C LEU A 525 -9.48 -19.56 4.61
N PRO A 526 -10.19 -18.60 3.97
CA PRO A 526 -10.03 -17.18 4.28
C PRO A 526 -10.66 -16.89 5.64
N LEU A 527 -9.82 -16.80 6.68
CA LEU A 527 -10.24 -16.44 8.02
C LEU A 527 -10.05 -14.94 8.26
N PRO A 528 -10.91 -14.30 9.07
CA PRO A 528 -10.70 -12.93 9.49
C PRO A 528 -9.34 -12.75 10.17
N ARG A 529 -8.68 -11.61 9.91
CA ARG A 529 -7.45 -11.24 10.60
C ARG A 529 -7.66 -11.17 12.11
N GLY A 530 -6.67 -11.65 12.87
CA GLY A 530 -6.73 -11.70 14.33
C GLY A 530 -7.54 -12.89 14.89
N THR A 531 -7.99 -13.83 14.06
CA THR A 531 -8.60 -15.07 14.57
C THR A 531 -7.59 -15.81 15.46
N PRO A 532 -7.88 -16.06 16.75
CA PRO A 532 -6.97 -16.77 17.64
C PRO A 532 -6.61 -18.13 17.06
N THR A 533 -5.34 -18.54 17.17
CA THR A 533 -4.83 -19.77 16.55
C THR A 533 -5.67 -21.01 16.89
N GLY A 534 -6.06 -21.19 18.16
CA GLY A 534 -6.92 -22.31 18.56
C GLY A 534 -8.32 -22.29 17.93
N LEU A 535 -8.88 -21.12 17.66
CA LEU A 535 -10.17 -20.98 16.96
C LEU A 535 -9.98 -21.18 15.44
N ALA A 536 -8.90 -20.64 14.87
CA ALA A 536 -8.55 -20.82 13.47
C ALA A 536 -8.38 -22.30 13.13
N ASP A 537 -7.60 -23.04 13.94
CA ASP A 537 -7.41 -24.48 13.79
C ASP A 537 -8.75 -25.22 13.89
N ALA A 538 -9.56 -24.90 14.90
CA ALA A 538 -10.88 -25.52 15.06
C ALA A 538 -11.79 -25.28 13.84
N ILE A 539 -11.81 -24.06 13.28
CA ILE A 539 -12.61 -23.73 12.09
C ILE A 539 -12.06 -24.46 10.86
N VAL A 540 -10.74 -24.47 10.66
CA VAL A 540 -10.08 -25.16 9.54
C VAL A 540 -10.41 -26.65 9.54
N TYR A 541 -10.38 -27.31 10.70
CA TYR A 541 -10.74 -28.73 10.81
C TYR A 541 -12.26 -28.98 10.75
N ALA A 542 -13.08 -28.06 11.26
CA ALA A 542 -14.54 -28.19 11.25
C ALA A 542 -15.17 -27.90 9.88
N ALA A 543 -14.58 -26.98 9.09
CA ALA A 543 -15.16 -26.51 7.84
C ALA A 543 -15.47 -27.63 6.83
N PRO A 544 -14.58 -28.62 6.56
CA PRO A 544 -14.90 -29.74 5.69
C PRO A 544 -16.08 -30.57 6.19
N LEU A 545 -16.15 -30.81 7.51
CA LEU A 545 -17.24 -31.58 8.13
C LEU A 545 -18.57 -30.84 8.03
N LEU A 546 -18.57 -29.52 8.24
CA LEU A 546 -19.76 -28.68 8.09
C LEU A 546 -20.24 -28.65 6.64
N ILE A 547 -19.33 -28.50 5.67
CA ILE A 547 -19.67 -28.53 4.24
C ILE A 547 -20.33 -29.87 3.88
N THR A 548 -19.76 -30.99 4.32
CA THR A 548 -20.32 -32.32 4.09
C THR A 548 -21.65 -32.51 4.81
N ALA A 549 -21.82 -32.00 6.04
CA ALA A 549 -23.09 -32.06 6.75
C ALA A 549 -24.21 -31.30 6.02
N VAL A 550 -23.91 -30.12 5.46
CA VAL A 550 -24.84 -29.36 4.63
C VAL A 550 -25.17 -30.13 3.35
N ALA A 551 -24.17 -30.73 2.69
CA ALA A 551 -24.41 -31.56 1.50
C ALA A 551 -25.28 -32.80 1.78
N ILE A 552 -25.11 -33.43 2.94
CA ILE A 552 -25.98 -34.52 3.42
C ILE A 552 -27.40 -34.03 3.64
N LEU A 553 -27.57 -32.86 4.28
CA LEU A 553 -28.90 -32.26 4.50
C LEU A 553 -29.61 -31.96 3.17
N VAL A 554 -28.90 -31.39 2.20
CA VAL A 554 -29.42 -31.12 0.85
C VAL A 554 -29.84 -32.42 0.16
N THR A 555 -28.99 -33.46 0.24
CA THR A 555 -29.30 -34.79 -0.30
C THR A 555 -30.52 -35.42 0.36
N TRP A 556 -30.64 -35.30 1.68
CA TRP A 556 -31.80 -35.81 2.43
C TRP A 556 -33.10 -35.10 2.03
N LEU A 557 -33.06 -33.76 1.91
CA LEU A 557 -34.21 -32.98 1.42
C LEU A 557 -34.59 -33.35 -0.01
N PHE A 558 -33.60 -33.63 -0.86
CA PHE A 558 -33.80 -34.11 -2.23
C PHE A 558 -34.49 -35.47 -2.27
N VAL A 559 -34.00 -36.44 -1.49
CA VAL A 559 -34.57 -37.80 -1.41
C VAL A 559 -35.99 -37.77 -0.83
N ARG A 560 -36.22 -37.01 0.25
CA ARG A 560 -37.53 -36.91 0.94
C ARG A 560 -38.66 -36.41 0.03
N ARG A 561 -38.32 -35.64 -1.01
CA ARG A 561 -39.31 -35.10 -1.96
C ARG A 561 -39.67 -36.05 -3.10
N ARG A 562 -39.02 -37.21 -3.22
CA ARG A 562 -39.22 -38.15 -4.33
C ARG A 562 -39.87 -39.45 -3.85
N ALA A 563 -40.79 -39.97 -4.65
CA ALA A 563 -41.42 -41.28 -4.40
C ALA A 563 -40.45 -42.45 -4.64
N TYR A 564 -39.49 -42.27 -5.56
CA TYR A 564 -38.41 -43.21 -5.84
C TYR A 564 -37.09 -42.45 -5.91
N ALA A 565 -36.10 -42.92 -5.15
CA ALA A 565 -34.76 -42.37 -5.13
C ALA A 565 -33.77 -43.48 -5.52
N SER A 566 -32.99 -43.21 -6.56
CA SER A 566 -31.96 -44.13 -7.05
C SER A 566 -30.58 -43.73 -6.54
N LEU A 567 -29.68 -44.73 -6.49
CA LEU A 567 -28.33 -44.62 -5.96
C LEU A 567 -27.51 -43.51 -6.64
N LEU A 568 -27.41 -43.55 -7.96
CA LEU A 568 -26.49 -42.69 -8.72
C LEU A 568 -26.90 -41.20 -8.72
N PRO A 569 -28.19 -40.84 -8.93
CA PRO A 569 -28.64 -39.46 -8.77
C PRO A 569 -28.53 -38.95 -7.33
N THR A 570 -28.74 -39.79 -6.33
CA THR A 570 -28.62 -39.40 -4.92
C THR A 570 -27.15 -39.13 -4.55
N PHE A 571 -26.23 -40.00 -4.97
CA PHE A 571 -24.80 -39.77 -4.85
C PHE A 571 -24.37 -38.50 -5.59
N GLY A 572 -24.88 -38.29 -6.81
CA GLY A 572 -24.59 -37.09 -7.60
C GLY A 572 -24.99 -35.79 -6.89
N VAL A 573 -26.17 -35.73 -6.28
CA VAL A 573 -26.59 -34.56 -5.49
C VAL A 573 -25.67 -34.33 -4.29
N LEU A 574 -25.29 -35.38 -3.58
CA LEU A 574 -24.36 -35.29 -2.44
C LEU A 574 -23.02 -34.71 -2.88
N ALA A 575 -22.38 -35.37 -3.84
CA ALA A 575 -21.03 -35.05 -4.25
C ALA A 575 -20.93 -33.71 -4.99
N LEU A 576 -21.93 -33.35 -5.81
CA LEU A 576 -21.95 -32.03 -6.47
C LEU A 576 -22.24 -30.89 -5.49
N SER A 577 -23.11 -31.11 -4.50
CA SER A 577 -23.38 -30.09 -3.47
C SER A 577 -22.15 -29.85 -2.59
N ASP A 578 -21.50 -30.93 -2.12
CA ASP A 578 -20.26 -30.83 -1.34
C ASP A 578 -19.14 -30.18 -2.15
N ALA A 579 -18.97 -30.59 -3.41
CA ALA A 579 -17.95 -30.02 -4.29
C ALA A 579 -18.18 -28.54 -4.55
N LEU A 580 -19.41 -28.13 -4.86
CA LEU A 580 -19.73 -26.72 -5.10
C LEU A 580 -19.48 -25.86 -3.86
N LEU A 581 -19.93 -26.31 -2.70
CA LEU A 581 -19.69 -25.61 -1.43
C LEU A 581 -18.20 -25.53 -1.10
N THR A 582 -17.45 -26.61 -1.36
CA THR A 582 -16.00 -26.62 -1.18
C THR A 582 -15.32 -25.61 -2.09
N LEU A 583 -15.65 -25.61 -3.38
CA LEU A 583 -15.06 -24.66 -4.33
C LEU A 583 -15.40 -23.21 -3.95
N LEU A 584 -16.65 -22.94 -3.57
CA LEU A 584 -17.10 -21.61 -3.18
C LEU A 584 -16.37 -21.10 -1.92
N VAL A 585 -16.10 -21.98 -0.96
CA VAL A 585 -15.42 -21.61 0.30
C VAL A 585 -13.91 -21.44 0.13
N TYR A 586 -13.26 -22.33 -0.64
CA TYR A 586 -11.79 -22.39 -0.69
C TYR A 586 -11.16 -21.70 -1.90
N VAL A 587 -11.82 -21.68 -3.07
CA VAL A 587 -11.24 -21.05 -4.27
C VAL A 587 -10.97 -19.55 -4.09
N PRO A 588 -11.87 -18.76 -3.44
CA PRO A 588 -11.57 -17.35 -3.19
C PRO A 588 -10.30 -17.16 -2.35
N GLY A 589 -10.11 -17.95 -1.28
CA GLY A 589 -8.91 -17.85 -0.44
C GLY A 589 -7.63 -18.26 -1.17
N ILE A 590 -7.71 -19.22 -2.09
CA ILE A 590 -6.57 -19.62 -2.94
C ILE A 590 -6.20 -18.49 -3.92
N LEU A 591 -7.17 -17.75 -4.44
CA LEU A 591 -6.93 -16.69 -5.44
C LEU A 591 -6.67 -15.31 -4.83
N ALA A 592 -7.07 -15.10 -3.57
CA ALA A 592 -6.97 -13.81 -2.88
C ALA A 592 -5.60 -13.55 -2.24
N GLU A 593 -4.78 -14.59 -2.05
CA GLU A 593 -3.43 -14.48 -1.45
C GLU A 593 -2.35 -14.80 -2.44
#